data_AF-A0A833E5F7-F1
#
_entry.id   AF-A0A833E5F7-F1
#
_cell.length_a   1.000
_cell.length_b   1.000
_cell.length_c   1.000
_cell.angle_alpha   90.00
_cell.angle_beta   90.00
_cell.angle_gamma   90.00
#
_symmetry.space_group_name_H-M   'P 1'
#
loop_
_entity.id
_entity.type
_entity.pdbx_description
1 polymer ?
#
loop_
_entity_poly.entity_id
_entity_poly.type
_entity_poly.pdbx_seq_one_letter_code
_entity_poly.pdbx_strand_id
1 'polypeptide(L)'
;MKIMIDGVFYTKEKIDFKKILEEIVKILGEDVVVRSLEFPEVGMIVGDTYYYRCGFCLDKEIEYKPEERELKEIEEKIKRLFPRDTIVYTLKCELYQE
;
A
#
# COMPACT_ATOMS: atom_id res chain seq x y z
N MET A 1 15.51 -12.75 -1.52
CA MET A 1 14.12 -13.11 -1.19
C MET A 1 13.41 -11.79 -0.99
N LYS A 2 12.13 -11.70 -1.34
CA LYS A 2 11.46 -10.41 -1.37
C LYS A 2 10.21 -10.45 -0.51
N ILE A 3 9.89 -9.30 0.08
CA ILE A 3 8.53 -8.98 0.51
C ILE A 3 7.88 -8.26 -0.66
N MET A 4 6.78 -8.80 -1.18
CA MET A 4 5.87 -8.06 -2.05
C MET A 4 4.86 -7.33 -1.16
N ILE A 5 4.70 -6.03 -1.39
CA ILE A 5 3.67 -5.21 -0.77
C ILE A 5 2.74 -4.74 -1.88
N ASP A 6 1.54 -5.30 -1.94
CA ASP A 6 0.52 -4.98 -2.94
C ASP A 6 -0.72 -4.41 -2.26
N GLY A 7 -1.11 -3.20 -2.63
CA GLY A 7 -2.19 -2.46 -1.98
C GLY A 7 -3.08 -1.73 -2.97
N VAL A 8 -4.41 -1.81 -2.76
CA VAL A 8 -5.43 -1.06 -3.50
C VAL A 8 -6.41 -0.48 -2.50
N PHE A 9 -6.66 0.82 -2.63
CA PHE A 9 -7.41 1.62 -1.68
C PHE A 9 -8.46 2.47 -2.40
N TYR A 10 -9.61 2.65 -1.76
CA TYR A 10 -10.64 3.60 -2.19
C TYR A 10 -10.90 4.64 -1.11
N THR A 11 -10.80 5.91 -1.47
CA THR A 11 -10.99 7.05 -0.57
C THR A 11 -12.12 7.94 -1.08
N LYS A 12 -12.93 8.51 -0.17
CA LYS A 12 -13.99 9.47 -0.56
C LYS A 12 -13.41 10.81 -1.00
N GLU A 13 -12.26 11.17 -0.43
CA GLU A 13 -11.55 12.41 -0.73
C GLU A 13 -10.28 12.14 -1.52
N LYS A 14 -9.81 13.14 -2.26
CA LYS A 14 -8.53 13.08 -2.96
C LYS A 14 -7.41 13.16 -1.93
N ILE A 15 -6.59 12.13 -1.83
CA ILE A 15 -5.46 12.05 -0.90
C ILE A 15 -4.17 12.58 -1.52
N ASP A 16 -3.24 13.02 -0.66
CA ASP A 16 -1.85 13.26 -1.05
C ASP A 16 -1.10 11.93 -1.13
N PHE A 17 -1.30 11.23 -2.24
CA PHE A 17 -0.73 9.90 -2.44
C PHE A 17 0.80 9.92 -2.50
N LYS A 18 1.40 11.02 -2.99
CA LYS A 18 2.86 11.17 -2.99
C LYS A 18 3.41 11.14 -1.57
N LYS A 19 2.81 11.92 -0.66
CA LYS A 19 3.21 11.92 0.75
C LYS A 19 3.02 10.55 1.41
N ILE A 20 1.95 9.84 1.08
CA ILE A 20 1.73 8.48 1.59
C ILE A 20 2.84 7.53 1.10
N LEU A 21 3.19 7.58 -0.19
CA LEU A 21 4.29 6.77 -0.73
C LEU A 21 5.63 7.10 -0.05
N GLU A 22 5.93 8.37 0.21
CA GLU A 22 7.13 8.78 0.95
C GLU A 22 7.16 8.17 2.36
N GLU A 23 6.03 8.13 3.07
CA GLU A 23 5.94 7.48 4.38
C GLU A 23 6.05 5.94 4.29
N ILE A 24 5.51 5.33 3.23
CA ILE A 24 5.69 3.88 2.97
C ILE A 24 7.17 3.54 2.77
N VAL A 25 7.90 4.35 2.00
CA VAL A 25 9.36 4.18 1.81
C VAL A 25 10.10 4.29 3.15
N LYS A 26 9.69 5.19 4.06
CA LYS A 26 10.29 5.28 5.41
C LYS A 26 10.03 4.02 6.25
N ILE A 27 8.89 3.35 6.07
CA ILE A 27 8.57 2.09 6.76
C ILE A 27 9.41 0.93 6.22
N LEU A 28 9.57 0.86 4.89
CA LEU A 28 10.17 -0.29 4.20
C LEU A 28 11.68 -0.18 3.99
N GLY A 29 12.22 1.04 3.90
CA GLY A 29 13.61 1.34 3.51
C GLY A 29 13.71 1.92 2.09
N GLU A 30 14.79 2.66 1.85
CA GLU A 30 15.03 3.40 0.59
C GLU A 30 15.31 2.50 -0.63
N ASP A 31 15.68 1.25 -0.40
CA ASP A 31 15.96 0.22 -1.39
C ASP A 31 14.69 -0.51 -1.88
N VAL A 32 13.50 0.00 -1.54
CA VAL A 32 12.25 -0.52 -2.09
C VAL A 32 12.18 -0.30 -3.60
N VAL A 33 11.78 -1.33 -4.34
CA VAL A 33 11.61 -1.28 -5.79
C VAL A 33 10.13 -1.15 -6.12
N VAL A 34 9.79 -0.10 -6.86
CA VAL A 34 8.42 0.12 -7.35
C VAL A 34 8.16 -0.77 -8.56
N ARG A 35 7.11 -1.60 -8.51
CA ARG A 35 6.66 -2.42 -9.65
C ARG A 35 5.48 -1.80 -10.38
N SER A 36 4.52 -1.25 -9.64
CA SER A 36 3.42 -0.48 -10.21
C SER A 36 2.99 0.64 -9.26
N LEU A 37 2.49 1.74 -9.84
CA LEU A 37 1.84 2.83 -9.13
C LEU A 37 0.60 3.25 -9.89
N GLU A 38 -0.49 3.43 -9.15
CA GLU A 38 -1.76 3.90 -9.65
C GLU A 38 -2.16 5.12 -8.82
N PHE A 39 -1.96 6.30 -9.39
CA PHE A 39 -2.29 7.55 -8.73
C PHE A 39 -3.79 7.70 -8.52
N PRO A 40 -4.24 8.47 -7.51
CA PRO A 40 -5.66 8.64 -7.23
C PRO A 40 -6.45 9.13 -8.45
N GLU A 41 -7.38 8.31 -8.88
CA GLU A 41 -8.34 8.59 -9.96
C GLU A 41 -9.74 8.15 -9.55
N VAL A 42 -10.79 8.68 -10.17
CA VAL A 42 -12.16 8.22 -9.87
C VAL A 42 -12.29 6.76 -10.31
N GLY A 43 -12.43 5.85 -9.34
CA GLY A 43 -12.44 4.40 -9.59
C GLY A 43 -13.74 3.70 -9.23
N MET A 44 -14.68 4.38 -8.59
CA MET A 44 -16.00 3.82 -8.26
C MET A 44 -17.03 4.93 -8.10
N ILE A 45 -18.24 4.71 -8.60
CA ILE A 45 -19.41 5.58 -8.39
C ILE A 45 -20.49 4.73 -7.70
N VAL A 46 -21.01 5.20 -6.58
CA VAL A 46 -22.06 4.52 -5.80
C VAL A 46 -23.13 5.54 -5.46
N GLY A 47 -24.32 5.41 -6.06
CA GLY A 47 -25.39 6.39 -5.86
C GLY A 47 -24.98 7.78 -6.33
N ASP A 48 -25.01 8.76 -5.43
CA ASP A 48 -24.63 10.16 -5.63
C ASP A 48 -23.18 10.46 -5.21
N THR A 49 -22.42 9.45 -4.80
CA THR A 49 -21.02 9.60 -4.39
C THR A 49 -20.05 8.88 -5.33
N TYR A 50 -18.78 9.26 -5.27
CA TYR A 50 -17.70 8.61 -5.99
C TYR A 50 -16.47 8.47 -5.09
N TYR A 51 -15.63 7.49 -5.41
CA TYR A 51 -14.41 7.18 -4.66
C TYR A 51 -13.21 7.29 -5.59
N TYR A 52 -12.13 7.85 -5.05
CA TYR A 52 -10.83 7.81 -5.67
C TYR A 52 -10.18 6.46 -5.38
N ARG A 53 -9.77 5.75 -6.43
CA ARG A 53 -8.98 4.53 -6.35
C ARG A 53 -7.50 4.88 -6.52
N CYS A 54 -6.66 4.29 -5.69
CA CYS A 54 -5.21 4.31 -5.86
C CYS A 54 -4.64 2.95 -5.47
N GLY A 55 -3.42 2.68 -5.91
CA GLY A 55 -2.77 1.42 -5.62
C GLY A 55 -1.28 1.44 -5.91
N PHE A 56 -0.60 0.43 -5.40
CA PHE A 56 0.83 0.22 -5.62
C PHE A 56 1.18 -1.25 -5.46
N CYS A 57 2.23 -1.66 -6.17
CA CYS A 57 2.93 -2.90 -5.91
C CYS A 57 4.42 -2.58 -5.74
N LEU A 58 4.98 -2.97 -4.59
CA LEU A 58 6.34 -2.69 -4.17
C LEU A 58 7.05 -3.99 -3.82
N ASP A 59 8.34 -4.05 -4.10
CA ASP A 59 9.21 -5.12 -3.63
C ASP A 59 10.26 -4.58 -2.67
N LYS A 60 10.51 -5.33 -1.61
CA LYS A 60 11.60 -5.08 -0.68
C LYS A 60 12.48 -6.33 -0.59
N GLU A 61 13.74 -6.21 -1.00
CA GLU A 61 14.73 -7.26 -0.76
C GLU A 61 14.97 -7.43 0.73
N ILE A 62 15.10 -8.69 1.14
CA ILE A 62 15.33 -9.08 2.54
C ILE A 62 16.40 -10.17 2.65
N GLU A 63 17.24 -10.02 3.66
CA GLU A 63 18.34 -10.96 3.98
C GLU A 63 17.90 -12.05 4.97
N TYR A 64 16.81 -11.83 5.69
CA TYR A 64 16.23 -12.77 6.65
C TYR A 64 14.77 -13.06 6.32
N LYS A 65 14.23 -14.17 6.84
CA LYS A 65 12.81 -14.50 6.71
C LYS A 65 12.03 -13.87 7.87
N PRO A 66 11.26 -12.80 7.65
CA PRO A 66 10.47 -12.19 8.70
C PRO A 66 9.39 -13.15 9.20
N GLU A 67 9.07 -13.02 10.47
CA GLU A 67 7.93 -13.70 11.07
C GLU A 67 6.61 -13.11 10.52
N GLU A 68 5.53 -13.90 10.57
CA GLU A 68 4.20 -13.45 10.16
C GLU A 68 3.75 -12.18 10.91
N ARG A 69 4.20 -12.03 12.16
CA ARG A 69 3.93 -10.85 12.97
C ARG A 69 4.57 -9.59 12.39
N GLU A 70 5.82 -9.67 11.91
CA GLU A 70 6.51 -8.52 11.31
C GLU A 70 5.79 -8.05 10.04
N LEU A 71 5.34 -9.01 9.20
CA LEU A 71 4.56 -8.72 8.00
C LEU A 71 3.23 -8.01 8.34
N LYS A 72 2.52 -8.50 9.37
CA LYS A 72 1.30 -7.86 9.88
C LYS A 72 1.56 -6.46 10.44
N GLU A 73 2.69 -6.25 11.12
CA GLU A 73 3.06 -4.93 11.63
C GLU A 73 3.34 -3.94 10.49
N ILE A 74 3.93 -4.38 9.38
CA ILE A 74 4.09 -3.55 8.17
C ILE A 74 2.72 -3.20 7.58
N GLU A 75 1.85 -4.20 7.39
CA GLU A 75 0.50 -4.02 6.86
C GLU A 75 -0.29 -2.97 7.67
N GLU A 76 -0.27 -3.09 9.00
CA GLU A 76 -0.97 -2.18 9.90
C GLU A 76 -0.36 -0.77 9.92
N LYS A 77 0.97 -0.63 9.81
CA LYS A 77 1.62 0.68 9.68
C LYS A 77 1.18 1.37 8.39
N ILE A 78 1.14 0.65 7.27
CA ILE A 78 0.73 1.18 5.97
C ILE A 78 -0.75 1.61 5.99
N LYS A 79 -1.65 0.77 6.50
CA LYS A 79 -3.09 1.11 6.62
C LYS A 79 -3.32 2.43 7.35
N ARG A 80 -2.55 2.70 8.40
CA ARG A 80 -2.67 3.92 9.22
C ARG A 80 -2.22 5.20 8.52
N LEU A 81 -1.54 5.11 7.38
CA LEU A 81 -1.17 6.28 6.57
C LEU A 81 -2.37 6.83 5.79
N PHE A 82 -3.41 6.00 5.58
CA PHE A 82 -4.61 6.40 4.87
C PHE A 82 -5.67 6.97 5.83
N PRO A 83 -6.59 7.83 5.33
CA PRO A 83 -7.75 8.29 6.10
C PRO A 83 -8.54 7.13 6.71
N ARG A 84 -9.16 7.35 7.88
CA ARG A 84 -9.85 6.28 8.64
C ARG A 84 -11.02 5.64 7.89
N ASP A 85 -11.66 6.37 6.98
CA ASP A 85 -12.78 5.91 6.17
C ASP A 85 -12.34 5.30 4.83
N THR A 86 -11.04 5.14 4.61
CA THR A 86 -10.48 4.47 3.44
C THR A 86 -10.92 3.01 3.43
N ILE A 87 -11.46 2.59 2.29
CA ILE A 87 -11.76 1.18 2.05
C ILE A 87 -10.46 0.54 1.56
N VAL A 88 -9.90 -0.34 2.38
CA VAL A 88 -8.78 -1.19 1.98
C VAL A 88 -9.33 -2.35 1.16
N TYR A 89 -9.22 -2.26 -0.16
CA TYR A 89 -9.71 -3.32 -1.07
C TYR A 89 -8.77 -4.52 -1.04
N THR A 90 -7.47 -4.26 -1.11
CA THR A 90 -6.42 -5.23 -0.78
C THR A 90 -5.26 -4.51 -0.10
N LEU A 91 -4.61 -5.19 0.82
CA LEU A 91 -3.25 -4.88 1.24
C LEU A 91 -2.60 -6.18 1.69
N LYS A 92 -1.57 -6.60 0.99
CA LYS A 92 -0.86 -7.86 1.23
C LYS A 92 0.62 -7.57 1.41
N CYS A 93 1.22 -8.15 2.46
CA CYS A 93 2.67 -8.20 2.66
C CYS A 93 3.08 -9.67 2.64
N GLU A 94 3.55 -10.15 1.49
CA GLU A 94 3.78 -11.57 1.25
C GLU A 94 5.24 -11.86 0.91
N LEU A 95 5.77 -12.96 1.44
CA LEU A 95 7.10 -13.43 1.07
C LEU A 95 7.03 -14.18 -0.25
N TYR A 96 7.94 -13.88 -1.16
CA TYR A 96 8.09 -14.64 -2.38
C TYR A 96 9.55 -14.73 -2.81
N GLN A 97 9.82 -15.77 -3.60
CA GLN A 97 11.14 -16.10 -4.11
C GLN A 97 10.98 -16.28 -5.62
N GLU A 98 11.62 -15.40 -6.39
CA GLU A 98 11.74 -15.53 -7.86
C GLU A 98 12.72 -16.64 -8.22
#